data_AF-A0AAW2SG01-F1
#
_entry.id   AF-A0AAW2SG01-F1
#
_cell.length_a   1.000
_cell.length_b   1.000
_cell.length_c   1.000
_cell.angle_alpha   90.00
_cell.angle_beta   90.00
_cell.angle_gamma   90.00
#
_symmetry.space_group_name_H-M   'P 1'
#
loop_
_entity.id
_entity.type
_entity.pdbx_description
1 polymer ?
#
loop_
_entity_poly.entity_id
_entity_poly.type
_entity_poly.pdbx_seq_one_letter_code
_entity_poly.pdbx_strand_id
1 'polypeptide(L)'
;MEAAQIDNGNPVAGEEEEPMVGPGPAPRRRPKRPLQFEQAYLDSLPSANMYEKSYMHRDVVTHVAVSAADFFISGSADGHLKFWKKKAVGIEFAKHFRSHLGPIEGLAVSIDGALCCTISNDRSVKIYDVFNYDMMAMIRLPFVPGCVEWVYKQGDVKAKLAVSDRNSSFVHIHLGPIKCMKYNHEYDTVISADDKGIIEYWDPASLQFPDTGVTFRLKSDTDLFTIVKCKTTVSAIEASPDGKQFSITSPDRRIRVFWFRTGKLRRVYDESLEVAQDLQRSDVPLYRLEAIDFGRRMAVEKEIEKTENAPQPNAVFDESSNFLIYPTLLGIKVVNLHTNKVARILGKVENNDRFLRIALYQGDRSSKKVRKIPAAAANVNESKEPLIDPTLLCCAFKKHRIYLFSRREPEEPEDATKGRDVFNEKPPADELLAVSDIGKAVTTSLPDNVILHTTMGDIHMRLYPEECPRTVENFTTHCRNGYYDNLIFHRVIKGFMIQTGDPLGDGTGGQSIWGREFEDEFHKSLRHDRPFTVSMANAGPNTNGSQFFITTVATPWLDNKHTVFGRVVKGMDVVQAIEKVKTDKADKPYQDVKILNVTIPK
;
A
#
# COMPACT_ATOMS: atom_id res chain seq x y z
N MET A 1 13.76 -5.52 70.36
CA MET A 1 13.07 -4.39 69.69
C MET A 1 14.04 -3.98 68.61
N GLU A 2 13.80 -4.14 67.31
CA GLU A 2 12.58 -3.95 66.53
C GLU A 2 12.75 -4.71 65.19
N ALA A 3 11.65 -4.99 64.51
CA ALA A 3 11.53 -5.94 63.41
C ALA A 3 12.19 -5.48 62.09
N ALA A 4 12.79 -6.43 61.36
CA ALA A 4 13.20 -6.25 59.96
C ALA A 4 12.00 -6.46 59.03
N GLN A 5 11.62 -5.40 58.30
CA GLN A 5 10.68 -5.45 57.18
C GLN A 5 11.32 -6.15 55.97
N ILE A 6 10.55 -7.04 55.35
CA ILE A 6 10.86 -7.73 54.10
C ILE A 6 10.47 -6.79 52.96
N ASP A 7 11.45 -6.33 52.19
CA ASP A 7 11.24 -5.54 50.97
C ASP A 7 11.03 -6.50 49.78
N ASN A 8 9.85 -6.43 49.15
CA ASN A 8 9.48 -7.22 47.99
C ASN A 8 10.01 -6.54 46.71
N GLY A 9 11.25 -6.86 46.34
CA GLY A 9 11.83 -6.49 45.06
C GLY A 9 11.23 -7.28 43.89
N ASN A 10 10.61 -6.58 42.93
CA ASN A 10 10.21 -7.11 41.62
C ASN A 10 11.40 -7.78 40.90
N PRO A 11 11.22 -8.97 40.28
CA PRO A 11 12.30 -9.57 39.51
C PRO A 11 12.48 -8.81 38.18
N VAL A 12 13.71 -8.36 37.96
CA VAL A 12 14.24 -7.86 36.70
C VAL A 12 14.03 -8.93 35.62
N ALA A 13 13.44 -8.54 34.49
CA ALA A 13 13.26 -9.41 33.33
C ALA A 13 14.63 -9.76 32.74
N GLY A 14 15.20 -10.88 33.19
CA GLY A 14 16.39 -11.48 32.62
C GLY A 14 16.13 -11.94 31.18
N GLU A 15 17.12 -11.70 30.33
CA GLU A 15 17.20 -12.27 28.99
C GLU A 15 17.18 -13.80 29.11
N GLU A 16 16.06 -14.44 28.75
CA GLU A 16 15.99 -15.89 28.67
C GLU A 16 16.87 -16.37 27.52
N GLU A 17 18.12 -16.73 27.81
CA GLU A 17 18.92 -17.59 26.96
C GLU A 17 18.19 -18.94 26.80
N GLU A 18 17.80 -19.29 25.56
CA GLU A 18 17.25 -20.62 25.29
C GLU A 18 18.34 -21.67 25.61
N PRO A 19 18.09 -22.64 26.52
CA PRO A 19 19.12 -23.61 26.91
C PRO A 19 19.49 -24.51 25.74
N MET A 20 20.79 -24.71 25.53
CA MET A 20 21.34 -25.61 24.51
C MET A 20 20.99 -27.06 24.87
N VAL A 21 20.05 -27.68 24.14
CA VAL A 21 19.63 -29.07 24.35
C VAL A 21 20.51 -30.01 23.52
N GLY A 22 21.04 -31.06 24.16
CA GLY A 22 21.71 -32.19 23.49
C GLY A 22 20.78 -32.99 22.56
N PRO A 23 21.16 -34.20 22.12
CA PRO A 23 20.43 -34.96 21.10
C PRO A 23 19.15 -35.59 21.69
N GLY A 24 18.16 -34.75 21.99
CA GLY A 24 16.79 -35.14 22.31
C GLY A 24 15.84 -34.48 21.30
N PRO A 25 14.64 -35.04 21.08
CA PRO A 25 13.64 -34.40 20.22
C PRO A 25 13.35 -32.99 20.72
N ALA A 26 13.34 -32.01 19.81
CA ALA A 26 13.19 -30.60 20.14
C ALA A 26 11.94 -30.38 21.02
N PRO A 27 12.05 -29.65 22.14
CA PRO A 27 10.91 -29.39 23.00
C PRO A 27 9.81 -28.66 22.21
N ARG A 28 8.55 -29.07 22.40
CA ARG A 28 7.41 -28.39 21.78
C ARG A 28 7.42 -26.92 22.19
N ARG A 29 7.66 -26.02 21.24
CA ARG A 29 7.65 -24.56 21.47
C ARG A 29 6.29 -24.14 22.03
N ARG A 30 6.27 -23.65 23.27
CA ARG A 30 5.06 -23.08 23.88
C ARG A 30 4.65 -21.83 23.09
N PRO A 31 3.35 -21.62 22.82
CA PRO A 31 2.91 -20.38 22.18
C PRO A 31 3.33 -19.19 23.05
N LYS A 32 4.03 -18.22 22.44
CA LYS A 32 4.42 -17.00 23.15
C LYS A 32 3.17 -16.25 23.58
N ARG A 33 3.23 -15.66 24.77
CA ARG A 33 2.15 -14.81 25.28
C ARG A 33 1.94 -13.63 24.30
N PRO A 34 0.71 -13.14 24.15
CA PRO A 34 0.46 -11.94 23.33
C PRO A 34 1.28 -10.77 23.88
N LEU A 35 1.67 -9.86 23.00
CA LEU A 35 2.38 -8.66 23.39
C LEU A 35 1.45 -7.84 24.30
N GLN A 36 1.96 -7.39 25.46
CA GLN A 36 1.17 -6.53 26.34
C GLN A 36 0.82 -5.23 25.61
N PHE A 37 -0.44 -4.80 25.71
CA PHE A 37 -0.95 -3.61 25.03
C PHE A 37 -0.81 -3.61 23.50
N GLU A 38 -0.76 -4.79 22.86
CA GLU A 38 -0.64 -4.94 21.40
C GLU A 38 -1.59 -4.03 20.61
N GLN A 39 -2.85 -3.95 21.03
CA GLN A 39 -3.85 -3.12 20.36
C GLN A 39 -3.49 -1.63 20.42
N ALA A 40 -2.99 -1.12 21.55
CA ALA A 40 -2.62 0.28 21.68
C ALA A 40 -1.45 0.64 20.74
N TYR A 41 -0.50 -0.28 20.55
CA TYR A 41 0.55 -0.11 19.56
C TYR A 41 0.00 -0.13 18.13
N LEU A 42 -0.93 -1.05 17.81
CA LEU A 42 -1.58 -1.12 16.50
C LEU A 42 -2.45 0.12 16.20
N ASP A 43 -3.04 0.75 17.21
CA ASP A 43 -3.83 1.99 17.08
C ASP A 43 -2.95 3.21 16.78
N SER A 44 -1.64 3.12 17.10
CA SER A 44 -0.61 4.11 16.75
C SER A 44 0.02 3.90 15.37
N LEU A 45 -0.49 2.93 14.61
CA LEU A 45 -0.05 2.63 13.25
C LEU A 45 -1.19 2.89 12.24
N PRO A 46 -0.86 3.11 10.96
CA PRO A 46 -1.86 3.13 9.90
C PRO A 46 -2.66 1.82 9.84
N SER A 47 -3.93 1.94 9.46
CA SER A 47 -4.90 0.84 9.47
C SER A 47 -5.76 0.75 8.22
N ALA A 48 -5.75 1.78 7.37
CA ALA A 48 -6.54 1.80 6.15
C ALA A 48 -6.07 0.71 5.16
N ASN A 49 -7.02 0.06 4.51
CA ASN A 49 -6.74 -0.94 3.48
C ASN A 49 -6.31 -0.28 2.17
N MET A 50 -6.88 0.88 1.85
CA MET A 50 -6.51 1.70 0.69
C MET A 50 -5.60 2.85 1.11
N TYR A 51 -4.90 3.44 0.13
CA TYR A 51 -4.24 4.72 0.38
C TYR A 51 -5.29 5.84 0.46
N GLU A 52 -5.12 6.75 1.42
CA GLU A 52 -6.01 7.89 1.64
C GLU A 52 -5.89 8.90 0.48
N LYS A 53 -4.66 9.29 0.16
CA LYS A 53 -4.35 10.21 -0.94
C LYS A 53 -3.04 9.85 -1.62
N SER A 54 -2.93 10.19 -2.90
CA SER A 54 -1.67 10.20 -3.63
C SER A 54 -1.35 11.61 -4.17
N TYR A 55 -0.07 11.93 -4.31
CA TYR A 55 0.38 13.23 -4.79
C TYR A 55 1.44 13.07 -5.88
N MET A 56 1.32 13.85 -6.94
CA MET A 56 2.16 13.76 -8.11
C MET A 56 3.58 14.31 -7.90
N HIS A 57 4.49 13.70 -8.65
CA HIS A 57 5.85 14.11 -8.94
C HIS A 57 6.05 14.21 -10.44
N ARG A 58 7.10 14.93 -10.82
CA ARG A 58 7.47 15.14 -12.21
C ARG A 58 7.96 13.85 -12.85
N ASP A 59 8.67 13.05 -12.09
CA ASP A 59 9.22 11.76 -12.50
C ASP A 59 9.01 10.71 -11.39
N VAL A 60 9.41 9.47 -11.67
CA VAL A 60 9.32 8.33 -10.75
C VAL A 60 9.92 8.69 -9.39
N VAL A 61 9.14 8.49 -8.34
CA VAL A 61 9.60 8.74 -6.97
C VAL A 61 10.45 7.57 -6.50
N THR A 62 11.69 7.85 -6.14
CA THR A 62 12.67 6.82 -5.75
C THR A 62 12.92 6.79 -4.25
N HIS A 63 12.75 7.92 -3.57
CA HIS A 63 13.05 8.08 -2.15
C HIS A 63 11.89 8.73 -1.40
N VAL A 64 11.63 8.23 -0.19
CA VAL A 64 10.71 8.83 0.79
C VAL A 64 11.38 8.82 2.15
N ALA A 65 11.15 9.86 2.94
CA ALA A 65 11.63 9.98 4.31
C ALA A 65 10.65 10.81 5.16
N VAL A 66 10.72 10.60 6.47
CA VAL A 66 9.98 11.36 7.47
C VAL A 66 10.99 12.02 8.40
N SER A 67 10.77 13.29 8.69
CA SER A 67 11.46 14.04 9.73
C SER A 67 10.69 13.97 11.03
N ALA A 68 11.43 13.95 12.15
CA ALA A 68 10.87 14.08 13.49
C ALA A 68 10.13 15.43 13.72
N ALA A 69 10.31 16.40 12.82
CA ALA A 69 9.66 17.71 12.85
C ALA A 69 8.34 17.78 12.05
N ASP A 70 7.63 16.66 11.90
CA ASP A 70 6.34 16.58 11.19
C ASP A 70 6.41 16.90 9.68
N PHE A 71 7.55 16.62 9.06
CA PHE A 71 7.74 16.81 7.62
C PHE A 71 7.96 15.48 6.89
N PHE A 72 7.34 15.36 5.74
CA PHE A 72 7.64 14.33 4.76
C PHE A 72 8.53 14.90 3.68
N ILE A 73 9.44 14.06 3.20
CA ILE A 73 10.39 14.40 2.16
C ILE A 73 10.34 13.31 1.11
N SER A 74 10.34 13.70 -0.16
CA SER A 74 10.30 12.77 -1.29
C SER A 74 11.26 13.21 -2.38
N GLY A 75 12.00 12.27 -2.94
CA GLY A 75 12.96 12.49 -4.03
C GLY A 75 12.65 11.64 -5.26
N SER A 76 12.85 12.20 -6.44
CA SER A 76 12.57 11.57 -7.74
C SER A 76 13.82 11.26 -8.56
N ALA A 77 13.63 10.43 -9.60
CA ALA A 77 14.67 9.99 -10.52
C ALA A 77 15.25 11.11 -11.42
N ASP A 78 14.55 12.23 -11.54
CA ASP A 78 15.00 13.43 -12.29
C ASP A 78 15.69 14.48 -11.40
N GLY A 79 16.00 14.14 -10.14
CA GLY A 79 16.77 15.01 -9.25
C GLY A 79 15.94 16.02 -8.47
N HIS A 80 14.62 15.89 -8.46
CA HIS A 80 13.73 16.80 -7.75
C HIS A 80 13.42 16.31 -6.32
N LEU A 81 13.46 17.24 -5.37
CA LEU A 81 13.15 17.02 -3.96
C LEU A 81 11.92 17.85 -3.59
N LYS A 82 10.95 17.23 -2.90
CA LYS A 82 9.78 17.92 -2.37
C LYS A 82 9.66 17.73 -0.87
N PHE A 83 9.31 18.82 -0.20
CA PHE A 83 8.93 18.88 1.20
C PHE A 83 7.42 18.98 1.32
N TRP A 84 6.87 18.21 2.25
CA TRP A 84 5.45 18.20 2.56
C TRP A 84 5.28 18.30 4.07
N LYS A 85 4.39 19.18 4.51
CA LYS A 85 4.08 19.37 5.92
C LYS A 85 2.94 18.43 6.33
N LYS A 86 3.11 17.66 7.40
CA LYS A 86 2.03 16.88 8.01
C LYS A 86 0.96 17.85 8.54
N LYS A 87 -0.29 17.53 8.28
CA LYS A 87 -1.47 18.18 8.89
C LYS A 87 -2.23 17.16 9.73
N ALA A 88 -3.24 17.61 10.49
CA ALA A 88 -4.14 16.69 11.19
C ALA A 88 -4.84 15.71 10.22
N VAL A 89 -5.08 16.13 8.98
CA VAL A 89 -5.60 15.31 7.89
C VAL A 89 -4.73 15.52 6.66
N GLY A 90 -4.15 14.43 6.14
CA GLY A 90 -3.27 14.45 4.97
C GLY A 90 -1.97 15.24 5.13
N ILE A 91 -1.44 15.71 3.99
CA ILE A 91 -0.23 16.53 3.90
C ILE A 91 -0.46 17.75 3.01
N GLU A 92 0.32 18.79 3.27
CA GLU A 92 0.36 20.01 2.46
C GLU A 92 1.71 20.11 1.76
N PHE A 93 1.71 20.44 0.46
CA PHE A 93 2.94 20.76 -0.25
C PHE A 93 3.58 22.02 0.34
N ALA A 94 4.84 21.93 0.78
CA ALA A 94 5.56 23.05 1.36
C ALA A 94 6.52 23.70 0.35
N LYS A 95 7.45 22.90 -0.21
CA LYS A 95 8.50 23.43 -1.07
C LYS A 95 9.01 22.37 -2.05
N HIS A 96 9.47 22.86 -3.20
CA HIS A 96 10.12 22.06 -4.23
C HIS A 96 11.51 22.60 -4.55
N PHE A 97 12.45 21.69 -4.73
CA PHE A 97 13.80 21.95 -5.17
C PHE A 97 14.13 21.09 -6.37
N ARG A 98 14.75 21.69 -7.39
CA ARG A 98 15.57 20.94 -8.35
C ARG A 98 16.93 20.70 -7.72
N SER A 99 17.00 19.71 -6.84
CA SER A 99 18.18 19.41 -6.05
C SER A 99 19.34 18.98 -6.93
N HIS A 100 19.12 18.14 -7.93
CA HIS A 100 20.21 17.66 -8.79
C HIS A 100 19.82 17.73 -10.27
N LEU A 101 20.82 17.68 -11.14
CA LEU A 101 20.58 17.56 -12.59
C LEU A 101 20.28 16.12 -13.01
N GLY A 102 20.69 15.15 -12.20
CA GLY A 102 20.43 13.72 -12.37
C GLY A 102 19.73 13.15 -11.14
N PRO A 103 19.59 11.81 -11.05
CA PRO A 103 18.79 11.16 -10.02
C PRO A 103 19.27 11.47 -8.61
N ILE A 104 18.32 11.59 -7.68
CA ILE A 104 18.63 11.49 -6.25
C ILE A 104 19.00 10.03 -5.97
N GLU A 105 20.25 9.81 -5.56
CA GLU A 105 20.83 8.48 -5.29
C GLU A 105 20.78 8.14 -3.80
N GLY A 106 20.58 9.15 -2.94
CA GLY A 106 20.42 8.96 -1.52
C GLY A 106 19.75 10.17 -0.89
N LEU A 107 18.93 9.89 0.12
CA LEU A 107 18.21 10.86 0.94
C LEU A 107 18.34 10.42 2.40
N ALA A 108 18.88 11.28 3.26
CA ALA A 108 18.99 11.03 4.69
C ALA A 108 18.47 12.22 5.49
N VAL A 109 17.79 11.94 6.59
CA VAL A 109 17.23 12.93 7.52
C VAL A 109 17.93 12.78 8.87
N SER A 110 18.27 13.89 9.51
CA SER A 110 18.92 13.86 10.81
C SER A 110 17.99 13.30 11.89
N ILE A 111 18.58 12.80 12.97
CA ILE A 111 17.85 12.17 14.08
C ILE A 111 16.84 13.13 14.75
N ASP A 112 17.20 14.42 14.84
CA ASP A 112 16.37 15.50 15.36
C ASP A 112 15.32 16.01 14.35
N GLY A 113 15.40 15.55 13.10
CA GLY A 113 14.53 15.98 12.01
C GLY A 113 14.81 17.39 11.46
N ALA A 114 15.80 18.10 11.97
CA ALA A 114 16.07 19.48 11.60
C ALA A 114 16.72 19.61 10.21
N LEU A 115 17.49 18.60 9.80
CA LEU A 115 18.27 18.62 8.57
C LEU A 115 17.92 17.43 7.70
N CYS A 116 17.98 17.63 6.39
CA CYS A 116 18.06 16.52 5.45
C CYS A 116 19.12 16.78 4.40
N CYS A 117 19.60 15.73 3.77
CA CYS A 117 20.55 15.84 2.68
C CYS A 117 20.23 14.92 1.52
N THR A 118 20.60 15.35 0.33
CA THR A 118 20.54 14.54 -0.89
C THR A 118 21.91 14.41 -1.52
N ILE A 119 22.15 13.27 -2.17
CA ILE A 119 23.34 12.99 -2.97
C ILE A 119 22.96 12.58 -4.39
N SER A 120 23.86 12.83 -5.34
CA SER A 120 23.65 12.48 -6.74
C SER A 120 24.96 12.21 -7.49
N ASN A 121 24.83 11.72 -8.73
CA ASN A 121 25.92 11.44 -9.67
C ASN A 121 26.70 12.69 -10.09
N ASP A 122 26.17 13.88 -9.79
CA ASP A 122 26.84 15.16 -10.02
C ASP A 122 28.00 15.45 -9.04
N ARG A 123 28.33 14.49 -8.16
CA ARG A 123 29.37 14.61 -7.13
C ARG A 123 29.08 15.71 -6.12
N SER A 124 27.82 15.93 -5.79
CA SER A 124 27.43 16.88 -4.76
C SER A 124 26.58 16.26 -3.68
N VAL A 125 26.75 16.79 -2.47
CA VAL A 125 25.81 16.65 -1.36
C VAL A 125 25.13 17.99 -1.17
N LYS A 126 23.81 18.01 -1.10
CA LYS A 126 23.05 19.22 -0.77
C LYS A 126 22.36 19.01 0.56
N ILE A 127 22.53 19.98 1.45
CA ILE A 127 21.99 19.97 2.81
C ILE A 127 20.89 21.02 2.88
N TYR A 128 19.78 20.64 3.50
CA TYR A 128 18.57 21.44 3.61
C TYR A 128 18.18 21.58 5.08
N ASP A 129 17.73 22.78 5.42
CA ASP A 129 17.00 23.06 6.64
C ASP A 129 15.54 22.65 6.41
N VAL A 130 15.08 21.68 7.20
CA VAL A 130 13.73 21.12 7.06
C VAL A 130 12.67 22.09 7.56
N PHE A 131 12.96 22.90 8.60
CA PHE A 131 12.00 23.84 9.18
C PHE A 131 11.78 25.06 8.28
N ASN A 132 12.87 25.59 7.73
CA ASN A 132 12.86 26.78 6.90
C ASN A 132 12.62 26.48 5.41
N TYR A 133 12.64 25.19 5.03
CA TYR A 133 12.59 24.72 3.65
C TYR A 133 13.62 25.43 2.76
N ASP A 134 14.86 25.50 3.23
CA ASP A 134 15.94 26.17 2.52
C ASP A 134 17.15 25.25 2.30
N MET A 135 17.86 25.46 1.19
CA MET A 135 19.12 24.77 0.92
C MET A 135 20.24 25.51 1.66
N MET A 136 20.72 24.93 2.76
CA MET A 136 21.76 25.52 3.59
C MET A 136 23.13 25.48 2.94
N ALA A 137 23.48 24.35 2.33
CA ALA A 137 24.82 24.12 1.83
C ALA A 137 24.83 23.17 0.63
N MET A 138 25.80 23.38 -0.26
CA MET A 138 26.16 22.45 -1.32
C MET A 138 27.64 22.12 -1.17
N ILE A 139 27.93 20.85 -0.91
CA ILE A 139 29.28 20.32 -0.76
C ILE A 139 29.62 19.56 -2.03
N ARG A 140 30.69 19.95 -2.72
CA ARG A 140 31.20 19.22 -3.89
C ARG A 140 32.24 18.20 -3.44
N LEU A 141 32.04 16.95 -3.82
CA LEU A 141 32.90 15.84 -3.47
C LEU A 141 33.92 15.56 -4.59
N PRO A 142 35.12 15.06 -4.25
CA PRO A 142 36.10 14.63 -5.24
C PRO A 142 35.70 13.32 -5.93
N PHE A 143 34.72 12.59 -5.39
CA PHE A 143 34.22 11.30 -5.86
C PHE A 143 32.70 11.33 -6.09
N VAL A 144 32.18 10.28 -6.74
CA VAL A 144 30.72 10.09 -6.89
C VAL A 144 30.18 9.44 -5.62
N PRO A 145 29.24 10.09 -4.90
CA PRO A 145 28.73 9.54 -3.65
C PRO A 145 27.94 8.24 -3.89
N GLY A 146 28.15 7.26 -3.00
CA GLY A 146 27.49 5.96 -3.00
C GLY A 146 26.29 5.91 -2.05
N CYS A 147 26.51 6.22 -0.77
CA CYS A 147 25.46 6.37 0.23
C CYS A 147 25.81 7.49 1.22
N VAL A 148 24.81 7.95 1.96
CA VAL A 148 24.92 9.09 2.89
C VAL A 148 24.12 8.81 4.16
N GLU A 149 24.65 9.21 5.32
CA GLU A 149 23.97 9.10 6.61
C GLU A 149 24.45 10.16 7.60
N TRP A 150 23.53 10.66 8.44
CA TRP A 150 23.85 11.55 9.55
C TRP A 150 24.39 10.76 10.74
N VAL A 151 25.57 11.12 11.23
CA VAL A 151 26.35 10.33 12.21
C VAL A 151 26.71 11.16 13.45
N TYR A 152 25.69 11.76 14.06
CA TYR A 152 25.85 12.60 15.25
C TYR A 152 24.70 12.39 16.24
N LYS A 153 24.97 12.62 17.53
CA LYS A 153 23.97 12.50 18.59
C LYS A 153 23.12 13.75 18.69
N GLN A 154 21.88 13.59 19.13
CA GLN A 154 21.05 14.73 19.49
C GLN A 154 21.73 15.53 20.61
N GLY A 155 21.91 16.84 20.37
CA GLY A 155 22.63 17.73 21.30
C GLY A 155 24.12 17.92 20.97
N ASP A 156 24.67 17.20 19.99
CA ASP A 156 26.01 17.50 19.48
C ASP A 156 26.04 18.91 18.88
N VAL A 157 27.10 19.66 19.20
CA VAL A 157 27.28 21.03 18.71
C VAL A 157 27.53 21.08 17.19
N LYS A 158 28.04 19.98 16.62
CA LYS A 158 28.37 19.88 15.20
C LYS A 158 27.63 18.71 14.57
N ALA A 159 26.79 18.99 13.58
CA ALA A 159 26.25 17.96 12.72
C ALA A 159 27.39 17.30 11.92
N LYS A 160 27.40 15.97 11.90
CA LYS A 160 28.37 15.16 11.16
C LYS A 160 27.65 14.33 10.10
N LEU A 161 28.23 14.27 8.92
CA LEU A 161 27.70 13.52 7.79
C LEU A 161 28.75 12.54 7.29
N ALA A 162 28.37 11.27 7.18
CA ALA A 162 29.16 10.25 6.53
C ALA A 162 28.71 10.10 5.08
N VAL A 163 29.65 10.08 4.14
CA VAL A 163 29.37 9.89 2.71
C VAL A 163 30.38 8.90 2.15
N SER A 164 29.90 7.82 1.54
CA SER A 164 30.78 6.84 0.89
C SER A 164 31.08 7.22 -0.56
N ASP A 165 32.24 6.79 -1.05
CA ASP A 165 32.51 6.73 -2.49
C ASP A 165 31.80 5.51 -3.09
N ARG A 166 31.11 5.70 -4.21
CA ARG A 166 30.42 4.64 -4.95
C ARG A 166 31.36 3.59 -5.52
N ASN A 167 32.57 4.01 -5.92
CA ASN A 167 33.46 3.21 -6.73
C ASN A 167 34.70 2.73 -5.97
N SER A 168 34.91 3.19 -4.74
CA SER A 168 36.10 2.85 -3.96
C SER A 168 35.79 2.65 -2.49
N SER A 169 36.64 1.87 -1.83
CA SER A 169 36.64 1.70 -0.37
C SER A 169 37.45 2.81 0.32
N PHE A 170 37.35 4.06 -0.15
CA PHE A 170 38.20 5.18 0.27
C PHE A 170 38.29 5.34 1.79
N VAL A 171 37.20 5.02 2.48
CA VAL A 171 37.18 4.87 3.94
C VAL A 171 37.51 3.40 4.23
N HIS A 172 38.74 3.12 4.67
CA HIS A 172 39.32 1.78 4.92
C HIS A 172 38.59 0.89 5.96
N ILE A 173 37.29 1.12 6.19
CA ILE A 173 36.40 0.30 6.99
C ILE A 173 36.07 -1.00 6.24
N HIS A 174 35.85 -0.91 4.93
CA HIS A 174 35.52 -2.04 4.05
C HIS A 174 36.63 -2.29 3.02
N LEU A 175 36.63 -3.49 2.44
CA LEU A 175 37.47 -3.82 1.27
C LEU A 175 36.79 -3.47 -0.06
N GLY A 176 35.45 -3.34 -0.07
CA GLY A 176 34.65 -2.92 -1.22
C GLY A 176 33.97 -1.57 -0.99
N PRO A 177 33.35 -0.98 -2.04
CA PRO A 177 32.57 0.24 -1.91
C PRO A 177 31.35 0.03 -1.01
N ILE A 178 31.10 0.99 -0.12
CA ILE A 178 29.96 0.94 0.81
C ILE A 178 28.68 1.29 0.06
N LYS A 179 27.72 0.36 0.06
CA LYS A 179 26.42 0.50 -0.60
C LYS A 179 25.35 1.13 0.29
N CYS A 180 25.39 0.84 1.58
CA CYS A 180 24.44 1.36 2.54
C CYS A 180 25.07 1.48 3.93
N MET A 181 24.57 2.42 4.72
CA MET A 181 24.96 2.61 6.10
C MET A 181 23.78 3.16 6.91
N LYS A 182 23.80 2.92 8.22
CA LYS A 182 22.80 3.44 9.15
C LYS A 182 23.44 3.72 10.50
N TYR A 183 23.15 4.89 11.06
CA TYR A 183 23.65 5.27 12.38
C TYR A 183 22.70 4.82 13.49
N ASN A 184 23.25 4.17 14.51
CA ASN A 184 22.56 3.86 15.74
C ASN A 184 22.94 4.85 16.84
N HIS A 185 22.08 5.83 17.06
CA HIS A 185 22.28 6.92 18.01
C HIS A 185 22.36 6.45 19.48
N GLU A 186 21.70 5.35 19.86
CA GLU A 186 21.71 4.83 21.24
C GLU A 186 23.09 4.27 21.63
N TYR A 187 23.84 3.73 20.65
CA TYR A 187 25.17 3.15 20.86
C TYR A 187 26.29 3.93 20.19
N ASP A 188 26.00 5.08 19.58
CA ASP A 188 26.97 5.91 18.85
C ASP A 188 27.77 5.14 17.81
N THR A 189 27.12 4.26 17.07
CA THR A 189 27.81 3.31 16.20
C THR A 189 27.11 3.24 14.86
N VAL A 190 27.89 3.22 13.78
CA VAL A 190 27.37 3.06 12.42
C VAL A 190 27.50 1.60 12.01
N ILE A 191 26.44 1.07 11.42
CA ILE A 191 26.48 -0.19 10.67
C ILE A 191 26.57 0.17 9.20
N SER A 192 27.50 -0.44 8.47
CA SER A 192 27.57 -0.31 7.01
C SER A 192 27.77 -1.65 6.33
N ALA A 193 27.34 -1.73 5.07
CA ALA A 193 27.54 -2.91 4.24
C ALA A 193 28.14 -2.56 2.87
N ASP A 194 29.06 -3.40 2.41
CA ASP A 194 29.70 -3.28 1.09
C ASP A 194 28.91 -3.96 -0.03
N ASP A 195 29.44 -3.85 -1.25
CA ASP A 195 28.91 -4.47 -2.45
C ASP A 195 28.97 -6.01 -2.48
N LYS A 196 29.67 -6.63 -1.53
CA LYS A 196 29.73 -8.09 -1.34
C LYS A 196 28.81 -8.57 -0.21
N GLY A 197 28.11 -7.66 0.47
CA GLY A 197 27.23 -7.97 1.59
C GLY A 197 27.97 -8.22 2.91
N ILE A 198 29.23 -7.80 3.04
CA ILE A 198 29.95 -7.82 4.31
C ILE A 198 29.44 -6.66 5.15
N ILE A 199 29.11 -6.94 6.41
CA ILE A 199 28.64 -5.96 7.38
C ILE A 199 29.80 -5.59 8.31
N GLU A 200 29.95 -4.31 8.58
CA GLU A 200 30.91 -3.74 9.53
C GLU A 200 30.24 -2.81 10.52
N TYR A 201 30.85 -2.69 11.69
CA TYR A 201 30.50 -1.76 12.76
C TYR A 201 31.66 -0.81 12.94
N TRP A 202 31.37 0.49 13.05
CA TRP A 202 32.40 1.48 13.28
C TRP A 202 31.87 2.68 14.06
N ASP A 203 32.73 3.24 14.90
CA ASP A 203 32.48 4.46 15.64
C ASP A 203 32.73 5.68 14.72
N PRO A 204 31.80 6.66 14.69
CA PRO A 204 31.88 7.77 13.73
C PRO A 204 32.99 8.78 14.02
N ALA A 205 33.59 8.77 15.21
CA ALA A 205 34.69 9.67 15.56
C ALA A 205 36.06 9.08 15.19
N SER A 206 36.26 7.78 15.45
CA SER A 206 37.51 7.06 15.25
C SER A 206 37.60 6.32 13.91
N LEU A 207 36.45 6.03 13.29
CA LEU A 207 36.31 5.16 12.10
C LEU A 207 36.84 3.73 12.34
N GLN A 208 36.94 3.32 13.60
CA GLN A 208 37.37 2.00 14.02
C GLN A 208 36.21 1.22 14.62
N PHE A 209 36.39 -0.09 14.81
CA PHE A 209 35.40 -0.91 15.50
C PHE A 209 35.08 -0.33 16.89
N PRO A 210 33.80 -0.22 17.29
CA PRO A 210 33.42 0.45 18.53
C PRO A 210 33.92 -0.32 19.76
N ASP A 211 34.46 0.40 20.73
CA ASP A 211 34.91 -0.19 22.00
C ASP A 211 33.78 -0.43 23.00
N THR A 212 32.66 0.27 22.83
CA THR A 212 31.48 0.19 23.70
C THR A 212 30.21 -0.02 22.88
N GLY A 213 29.11 -0.37 23.54
CA GLY A 213 27.82 -0.60 22.85
C GLY A 213 27.65 -2.00 22.26
N VAL A 214 28.73 -2.62 21.77
CA VAL A 214 28.75 -3.96 21.17
C VAL A 214 29.40 -4.98 22.12
N THR A 215 28.94 -6.24 22.12
CA THR A 215 29.40 -7.31 23.03
C THR A 215 30.29 -8.37 22.37
N PHE A 216 30.47 -8.31 21.06
CA PHE A 216 31.38 -9.20 20.33
C PHE A 216 32.65 -8.47 19.91
N ARG A 217 33.75 -9.22 19.76
CA ARG A 217 35.03 -8.73 19.20
C ARG A 217 35.39 -9.46 17.91
N LEU A 218 35.05 -10.74 17.80
CA LEU A 218 35.27 -11.53 16.60
C LEU A 218 33.96 -11.71 15.84
N LYS A 219 34.00 -11.55 14.52
CA LYS A 219 32.82 -11.75 13.67
C LYS A 219 32.33 -13.20 13.65
N SER A 220 33.17 -14.17 14.00
CA SER A 220 32.79 -15.58 14.15
C SER A 220 31.71 -15.79 15.21
N ASP A 221 31.61 -14.88 16.18
CA ASP A 221 30.65 -14.95 17.29
C ASP A 221 29.28 -14.35 16.92
N THR A 222 29.16 -13.90 15.66
CA THR A 222 28.00 -13.20 15.11
C THR A 222 27.42 -13.94 13.91
N ASP A 223 26.24 -13.53 13.48
CA ASP A 223 25.61 -14.04 12.25
C ASP A 223 25.72 -13.05 11.08
N LEU A 224 26.60 -12.06 11.18
CA LEU A 224 26.73 -10.98 10.19
C LEU A 224 27.16 -11.50 8.80
N PHE A 225 27.84 -12.65 8.73
CA PHE A 225 28.20 -13.29 7.46
C PHE A 225 27.04 -14.01 6.76
N THR A 226 25.84 -14.04 7.35
CA THR A 226 24.68 -14.71 6.75
C THR A 226 24.35 -14.17 5.36
N ILE A 227 24.53 -12.86 5.14
CA ILE A 227 24.30 -12.22 3.84
C ILE A 227 25.23 -12.80 2.77
N VAL A 228 26.53 -12.84 3.07
CA VAL A 228 27.57 -13.42 2.20
C VAL A 228 27.31 -14.91 1.94
N LYS A 229 26.93 -15.67 2.98
CA LYS A 229 26.58 -17.10 2.85
C LYS A 229 25.41 -17.32 1.89
N CYS A 230 24.44 -16.40 1.87
CA CYS A 230 23.32 -16.42 0.93
C CYS A 230 23.68 -15.90 -0.48
N LYS A 231 24.93 -15.49 -0.72
CA LYS A 231 25.40 -14.93 -2.00
C LYS A 231 24.55 -13.75 -2.48
N THR A 232 24.12 -12.91 -1.53
CA THR A 232 23.32 -11.72 -1.80
C THR A 232 24.01 -10.48 -1.25
N THR A 233 23.45 -9.32 -1.51
CA THR A 233 23.94 -8.02 -1.04
C THR A 233 22.93 -7.37 -0.10
N VAL A 234 23.26 -6.18 0.41
CA VAL A 234 22.36 -5.40 1.28
C VAL A 234 21.75 -4.26 0.47
N SER A 235 20.41 -4.17 0.51
CA SER A 235 19.64 -3.12 -0.16
C SER A 235 19.35 -1.93 0.77
N ALA A 236 18.98 -2.20 2.02
CA ALA A 236 18.76 -1.18 3.03
C ALA A 236 19.05 -1.72 4.43
N ILE A 237 19.48 -0.83 5.32
CA ILE A 237 19.69 -1.07 6.74
C ILE A 237 18.80 -0.08 7.50
N GLU A 238 18.08 -0.56 8.51
CA GLU A 238 17.30 0.31 9.41
C GLU A 238 17.56 -0.12 10.85
N ALA A 239 17.86 0.83 11.74
CA ALA A 239 18.01 0.59 13.16
C ALA A 239 16.67 0.78 13.87
N SER A 240 16.37 -0.03 14.88
CA SER A 240 15.17 0.17 15.69
C SER A 240 15.29 1.46 16.52
N PRO A 241 14.18 2.16 16.80
CA PRO A 241 14.18 3.37 17.62
C PRO A 241 14.74 3.19 19.04
N ASP A 242 14.72 1.98 19.60
CA ASP A 242 15.38 1.66 20.88
C ASP A 242 16.86 1.26 20.74
N GLY A 243 17.39 1.25 19.51
CA GLY A 243 18.76 0.90 19.16
C GLY A 243 19.12 -0.58 19.35
N LYS A 244 18.26 -1.40 19.95
CA LYS A 244 18.61 -2.79 20.33
C LYS A 244 18.70 -3.73 19.13
N GLN A 245 18.09 -3.36 18.01
CA GLN A 245 17.98 -4.19 16.83
C GLN A 245 18.25 -3.39 15.57
N PHE A 246 18.53 -4.10 14.49
CA PHE A 246 18.50 -3.53 13.15
C PHE A 246 17.97 -4.57 12.16
N SER A 247 17.34 -4.09 11.11
CA SER A 247 16.85 -4.90 9.99
C SER A 247 17.67 -4.65 8.75
N ILE A 248 17.89 -5.71 7.99
CA ILE A 248 18.48 -5.69 6.65
C ILE A 248 17.44 -6.19 5.67
N THR A 249 17.21 -5.42 4.60
CA THR A 249 16.54 -5.90 3.40
C THR A 249 17.59 -6.22 2.33
N SER A 250 17.35 -7.28 1.58
CA SER A 250 18.28 -7.80 0.57
C SER A 250 17.55 -8.13 -0.74
N PRO A 251 18.26 -8.13 -1.90
CA PRO A 251 17.65 -8.48 -3.19
C PRO A 251 17.11 -9.90 -3.26
N ASP A 252 17.54 -10.80 -2.36
CA ASP A 252 16.99 -12.15 -2.23
C ASP A 252 15.58 -12.21 -1.60
N ARG A 253 14.91 -11.05 -1.49
CA ARG A 253 13.54 -10.89 -0.97
C ARG A 253 13.39 -11.33 0.48
N ARG A 254 14.49 -11.31 1.24
CA ARG A 254 14.49 -11.64 2.66
C ARG A 254 14.78 -10.42 3.51
N ILE A 255 14.03 -10.32 4.62
CA ILE A 255 14.26 -9.33 5.66
C ILE A 255 14.88 -10.04 6.85
N ARG A 256 16.05 -9.59 7.28
CA ARG A 256 16.81 -10.19 8.38
C ARG A 256 16.89 -9.21 9.52
N VAL A 257 16.44 -9.61 10.70
CA VAL A 257 16.51 -8.79 11.92
C VAL A 257 17.60 -9.34 12.80
N PHE A 258 18.48 -8.48 13.27
CA PHE A 258 19.62 -8.81 14.11
C PHE A 258 19.51 -8.08 15.45
N TRP A 259 20.07 -8.70 16.48
CA TRP A 259 20.38 -7.99 17.71
C TRP A 259 21.62 -7.14 17.49
N PHE A 260 21.52 -5.84 17.78
CA PHE A 260 22.60 -4.89 17.51
C PHE A 260 23.86 -5.22 18.32
N ARG A 261 23.72 -5.38 19.64
CA ARG A 261 24.87 -5.55 20.53
C ARG A 261 25.62 -6.85 20.27
N THR A 262 24.92 -7.94 19.95
CA THR A 262 25.52 -9.27 19.78
C THR A 262 25.83 -9.61 18.32
N GLY A 263 25.28 -8.85 17.35
CA GLY A 263 25.40 -9.18 15.93
C GLY A 263 24.73 -10.50 15.53
N LYS A 264 23.95 -11.13 16.44
CA LYS A 264 23.28 -12.41 16.20
C LYS A 264 21.96 -12.22 15.47
N LEU A 265 21.64 -13.17 14.61
CA LEU A 265 20.42 -13.16 13.81
C LEU A 265 19.23 -13.50 14.71
N ARG A 266 18.30 -12.57 14.83
CA ARG A 266 17.06 -12.73 15.60
C ARG A 266 15.98 -13.40 14.77
N ARG A 267 15.75 -12.91 13.54
CA ARG A 267 14.66 -13.36 12.65
C ARG A 267 15.05 -13.27 11.18
N VAL A 268 14.41 -14.11 10.38
CA VAL A 268 14.38 -14.03 8.92
C VAL A 268 12.92 -14.09 8.48
N TYR A 269 12.48 -13.11 7.70
CA TYR A 269 11.22 -13.09 7.00
C TYR A 269 11.49 -13.35 5.53
N ASP A 270 10.98 -14.47 5.02
CA ASP A 270 11.17 -14.89 3.64
C ASP A 270 9.96 -14.47 2.80
N GLU A 271 10.18 -13.53 1.88
CA GLU A 271 9.18 -13.03 0.93
C GLU A 271 9.56 -13.44 -0.50
N SER A 272 10.27 -14.56 -0.66
CA SER A 272 10.59 -15.13 -1.96
C SER A 272 9.32 -15.47 -2.75
N LEU A 273 9.49 -15.59 -4.07
CA LEU A 273 8.39 -15.95 -4.96
C LEU A 273 7.84 -17.35 -4.67
N GLU A 274 8.69 -18.27 -4.22
CA GLU A 274 8.28 -19.61 -3.78
C GLU A 274 7.36 -19.53 -2.55
N VAL A 275 7.75 -18.74 -1.54
CA VAL A 275 6.92 -18.54 -0.34
C VAL A 275 5.61 -17.86 -0.69
N ALA A 276 5.62 -16.87 -1.59
CA ALA A 276 4.39 -16.23 -2.06
C ALA A 276 3.44 -17.23 -2.74
N GLN A 277 3.97 -18.16 -3.54
CA GLN A 277 3.16 -19.23 -4.16
C GLN A 277 2.58 -20.19 -3.12
N ASP A 278 3.37 -20.58 -2.12
CA ASP A 278 2.90 -21.46 -1.05
C ASP A 278 1.82 -20.79 -0.19
N LEU A 279 2.00 -19.50 0.13
CA LEU A 279 0.99 -18.70 0.83
C LEU A 279 -0.30 -18.54 0.00
N GLN A 280 -0.20 -18.39 -1.32
CA GLN A 280 -1.37 -18.33 -2.21
C GLN A 280 -2.15 -19.64 -2.24
N ARG A 281 -1.46 -20.79 -2.12
CA ARG A 281 -2.08 -22.12 -2.01
C ARG A 281 -2.66 -22.40 -0.61
N SER A 282 -2.24 -21.65 0.40
CA SER A 282 -2.76 -21.80 1.76
C SER A 282 -4.24 -21.41 1.85
N ASP A 283 -4.94 -21.95 2.84
CA ASP A 283 -6.34 -21.61 3.14
C ASP A 283 -6.48 -20.38 4.05
N VAL A 284 -5.43 -19.56 4.18
CA VAL A 284 -5.48 -18.34 5.00
C VAL A 284 -5.94 -17.16 4.13
N PRO A 285 -7.15 -16.60 4.32
CA PRO A 285 -7.70 -15.55 3.46
C PRO A 285 -6.84 -14.28 3.44
N LEU A 286 -6.10 -14.02 4.52
CA LEU A 286 -5.19 -12.89 4.64
C LEU A 286 -4.16 -12.85 3.50
N TYR A 287 -3.67 -14.01 3.04
CA TYR A 287 -2.61 -14.08 2.02
C TYR A 287 -3.13 -14.36 0.61
N ARG A 288 -4.38 -14.79 0.47
CA ARG A 288 -4.97 -15.12 -0.84
C ARG A 288 -5.31 -13.86 -1.62
N LEU A 289 -4.91 -13.83 -2.89
CA LEU A 289 -5.34 -12.88 -3.90
C LEU A 289 -6.17 -13.59 -4.99
N GLU A 290 -6.89 -12.83 -5.81
CA GLU A 290 -7.47 -13.39 -7.03
C GLU A 290 -6.36 -13.88 -7.96
N ALA A 291 -6.61 -14.95 -8.71
CA ALA A 291 -5.58 -15.58 -9.54
C ALA A 291 -4.99 -14.62 -10.60
N ILE A 292 -5.84 -13.74 -11.16
CA ILE A 292 -5.43 -12.73 -12.15
C ILE A 292 -4.52 -11.69 -11.49
N ASP A 293 -4.93 -11.15 -10.34
CA ASP A 293 -4.14 -10.17 -9.59
C ASP A 293 -2.81 -10.75 -9.11
N PHE A 294 -2.82 -11.98 -8.59
CA PHE A 294 -1.61 -12.67 -8.18
C PHE A 294 -0.65 -12.85 -9.36
N GLY A 295 -1.16 -13.29 -10.52
CA GLY A 295 -0.38 -13.43 -11.75
C GLY A 295 0.25 -12.11 -12.20
N ARG A 296 -0.53 -11.01 -12.17
CA ARG A 296 -0.05 -9.66 -12.51
C ARG A 296 1.07 -9.22 -11.56
N ARG A 297 0.89 -9.37 -10.25
CA ARG A 297 1.90 -8.96 -9.26
C ARG A 297 3.17 -9.80 -9.33
N MET A 298 3.05 -11.10 -9.61
CA MET A 298 4.19 -11.98 -9.88
C MET A 298 4.99 -11.54 -11.11
N ALA A 299 4.32 -11.02 -12.15
CA ALA A 299 5.00 -10.47 -13.33
C ALA A 299 5.75 -9.18 -12.99
N VAL A 300 5.14 -8.27 -12.22
CA VAL A 300 5.79 -7.04 -11.75
C VAL A 300 7.03 -7.34 -10.91
N GLU A 301 6.97 -8.34 -10.02
CA GLU A 301 8.14 -8.78 -9.24
C GLU A 301 9.33 -9.23 -10.11
N LYS A 302 9.05 -9.92 -11.24
CA LYS A 302 10.10 -10.31 -12.20
C LYS A 302 10.61 -9.14 -13.02
N GLU A 303 9.78 -8.13 -13.24
CA GLU A 303 10.16 -6.90 -13.93
C GLU A 303 11.08 -6.03 -13.06
N ILE A 304 10.79 -5.92 -11.76
CA ILE A 304 11.64 -5.21 -10.79
C ILE A 304 13.04 -5.80 -10.78
N GLU A 305 13.18 -7.14 -10.75
CA GLU A 305 14.48 -7.81 -10.80
C GLU A 305 15.31 -7.52 -12.04
N LYS A 306 14.64 -7.29 -13.18
CA LYS A 306 15.30 -6.98 -14.46
C LYS A 306 15.58 -5.49 -14.64
N THR A 307 14.92 -4.64 -13.87
CA THR A 307 15.03 -3.19 -14.01
C THR A 307 16.25 -2.70 -13.26
N GLU A 308 17.27 -2.28 -14.01
CA GLU A 308 18.45 -1.63 -13.43
C GLU A 308 18.05 -0.37 -12.66
N ASN A 309 18.69 -0.15 -11.52
CA ASN A 309 18.47 1.02 -10.65
C ASN A 309 17.02 1.18 -10.11
N ALA A 310 16.19 0.13 -10.16
CA ALA A 310 14.90 0.15 -9.48
C ALA A 310 15.10 0.37 -7.97
N PRO A 311 14.31 1.27 -7.33
CA PRO A 311 14.37 1.49 -5.90
C PRO A 311 14.17 0.16 -5.16
N GLN A 312 15.13 -0.20 -4.31
CA GLN A 312 15.02 -1.45 -3.56
C GLN A 312 14.11 -1.26 -2.34
N PRO A 313 13.28 -2.26 -1.98
CA PRO A 313 12.44 -2.21 -0.80
C PRO A 313 13.22 -1.99 0.49
N ASN A 314 12.67 -1.18 1.41
CA ASN A 314 13.17 -1.05 2.78
C ASN A 314 12.19 -1.62 3.80
N ALA A 315 12.65 -1.74 5.04
CA ALA A 315 11.82 -2.06 6.20
C ALA A 315 11.98 -0.95 7.23
N VAL A 316 10.91 -0.65 7.97
CA VAL A 316 10.92 0.35 9.04
C VAL A 316 10.35 -0.26 10.31
N PHE A 317 10.96 0.06 11.44
CA PHE A 317 10.41 -0.26 12.76
C PHE A 317 9.38 0.78 13.16
N ASP A 318 8.40 0.38 13.96
CA ASP A 318 7.58 1.34 14.69
C ASP A 318 8.37 1.94 15.87
N GLU A 319 7.89 3.07 16.40
CA GLU A 319 8.49 3.79 17.53
C GLU A 319 8.64 2.91 18.80
N SER A 320 7.80 1.89 18.97
CA SER A 320 7.94 0.94 20.09
C SER A 320 8.97 -0.17 19.86
N SER A 321 9.49 -0.31 18.62
CA SER A 321 10.42 -1.38 18.20
C SER A 321 9.84 -2.81 18.30
N ASN A 322 8.51 -2.94 18.42
CA ASN A 322 7.81 -4.22 18.50
C ASN A 322 7.30 -4.71 17.15
N PHE A 323 7.07 -3.80 16.22
CA PHE A 323 6.58 -4.08 14.88
C PHE A 323 7.62 -3.73 13.83
N LEU A 324 7.68 -4.57 12.80
CA LEU A 324 8.45 -4.33 11.59
C LEU A 324 7.48 -4.22 10.43
N ILE A 325 7.62 -3.15 9.66
CA ILE A 325 6.74 -2.82 8.55
C ILE A 325 7.57 -2.84 7.27
N TYR A 326 7.12 -3.55 6.26
CA TYR A 326 7.85 -3.66 4.99
C TYR A 326 6.90 -4.00 3.82
N PRO A 327 7.20 -3.51 2.60
CA PRO A 327 6.38 -3.77 1.43
C PRO A 327 6.74 -5.10 0.77
N THR A 328 5.71 -5.82 0.32
CA THR A 328 5.77 -7.16 -0.27
C THR A 328 4.92 -7.24 -1.54
N LEU A 329 4.94 -8.38 -2.22
CA LEU A 329 4.03 -8.65 -3.34
C LEU A 329 2.55 -8.44 -2.94
N LEU A 330 2.16 -8.81 -1.72
CA LEU A 330 0.76 -8.73 -1.26
C LEU A 330 0.32 -7.30 -0.90
N GLY A 331 1.26 -6.39 -0.66
CA GLY A 331 1.02 -5.09 -0.01
C GLY A 331 2.04 -4.85 1.09
N ILE A 332 1.75 -3.94 2.01
CA ILE A 332 2.66 -3.56 3.10
C ILE A 332 2.33 -4.36 4.35
N LYS A 333 3.19 -5.31 4.71
CA LYS A 333 2.99 -6.14 5.91
C LYS A 333 3.41 -5.38 7.16
N VAL A 334 2.60 -5.49 8.20
CA VAL A 334 2.92 -5.08 9.57
C VAL A 334 3.10 -6.36 10.39
N VAL A 335 4.32 -6.64 10.82
CA VAL A 335 4.68 -7.88 11.50
C VAL A 335 5.03 -7.61 12.95
N ASN A 336 4.37 -8.32 13.86
CA ASN A 336 4.70 -8.29 15.28
C ASN A 336 5.95 -9.16 15.52
N LEU A 337 7.06 -8.53 15.93
CA LEU A 337 8.34 -9.20 16.17
C LEU A 337 8.32 -10.09 17.42
N HIS A 338 7.44 -9.81 18.38
CA HIS A 338 7.27 -10.61 19.59
C HIS A 338 6.56 -11.93 19.28
N THR A 339 5.37 -11.86 18.66
CA THR A 339 4.53 -13.03 18.36
C THR A 339 4.91 -13.72 17.05
N ASN A 340 5.69 -13.04 16.19
CA ASN A 340 6.07 -13.49 14.86
C ASN A 340 4.87 -13.74 13.94
N LYS A 341 3.85 -12.89 14.04
CA LYS A 341 2.64 -12.94 13.22
C LYS A 341 2.47 -11.66 12.42
N VAL A 342 1.93 -11.79 11.22
CA VAL A 342 1.46 -10.64 10.43
C VAL A 342 0.20 -10.10 11.12
N ALA A 343 0.26 -8.88 11.62
CA ALA A 343 -0.85 -8.21 12.28
C ALA A 343 -1.84 -7.63 11.28
N ARG A 344 -1.35 -7.08 10.15
CA ARG A 344 -2.17 -6.59 9.02
C ARG A 344 -1.35 -6.43 7.74
N ILE A 345 -2.05 -6.26 6.62
CA ILE A 345 -1.47 -5.97 5.30
C ILE A 345 -2.19 -4.74 4.74
N LEU A 346 -1.49 -3.61 4.63
CA LEU A 346 -2.02 -2.37 4.05
C LEU A 346 -1.85 -2.42 2.52
N GLY A 347 -2.75 -1.75 1.79
CA GLY A 347 -2.65 -1.65 0.33
C GLY A 347 -2.86 -2.98 -0.39
N LYS A 348 -3.39 -4.02 0.28
CA LYS A 348 -3.65 -5.32 -0.34
C LYS A 348 -4.63 -5.19 -1.51
N VAL A 349 -5.58 -4.26 -1.42
CA VAL A 349 -6.59 -4.00 -2.45
C VAL A 349 -6.06 -3.16 -3.63
N GLU A 350 -4.86 -2.58 -3.52
CA GLU A 350 -4.28 -1.72 -4.57
C GLU A 350 -3.59 -2.59 -5.63
N ASN A 351 -4.37 -3.03 -6.61
CA ASN A 351 -3.94 -4.03 -7.61
C ASN A 351 -2.91 -3.53 -8.63
N ASN A 352 -2.80 -2.21 -8.80
CA ASN A 352 -1.95 -1.60 -9.82
C ASN A 352 -0.64 -1.01 -9.26
N ASP A 353 -0.42 -1.10 -7.94
CA ASP A 353 0.67 -0.41 -7.27
C ASP A 353 1.54 -1.39 -6.47
N ARG A 354 2.79 -1.53 -6.89
CA ARG A 354 3.81 -2.25 -6.12
C ARG A 354 4.65 -1.26 -5.33
N PHE A 355 4.28 -1.05 -4.07
CA PHE A 355 5.01 -0.17 -3.14
C PHE A 355 6.44 -0.67 -2.92
N LEU A 356 7.43 0.21 -2.81
CA LEU A 356 8.85 -0.16 -2.68
C LEU A 356 9.49 0.46 -1.45
N ARG A 357 9.62 1.79 -1.39
CA ARG A 357 10.16 2.46 -0.21
C ARG A 357 9.06 3.06 0.63
N ILE A 358 9.20 2.92 1.95
CA ILE A 358 8.24 3.39 2.93
C ILE A 358 8.94 4.23 4.01
N ALA A 359 8.21 5.19 4.57
CA ALA A 359 8.63 5.99 5.72
C ALA A 359 7.44 6.22 6.65
N LEU A 360 7.60 5.92 7.93
CA LEU A 360 6.53 5.93 8.92
C LEU A 360 6.58 7.20 9.77
N TYR A 361 5.41 7.81 9.95
CA TYR A 361 5.15 8.89 10.89
C TYR A 361 4.14 8.42 11.94
N GLN A 362 4.45 8.57 13.24
CA GLN A 362 3.59 8.16 14.36
C GLN A 362 3.24 9.31 15.32
N GLY A 363 3.40 10.56 14.89
CA GLY A 363 3.15 11.73 15.74
C GLY A 363 4.36 12.18 16.55
N ASP A 364 4.13 13.14 17.45
CA ASP A 364 5.17 13.77 18.26
C ASP A 364 5.87 12.77 19.21
N ARG A 365 7.15 12.54 18.93
CA ARG A 365 8.10 11.74 19.71
C ARG A 365 8.29 12.24 21.15
N SER A 366 7.98 13.52 21.42
CA SER A 366 8.08 14.12 22.74
C SER A 366 6.96 13.65 23.69
N SER A 367 5.83 13.20 23.14
CA SER A 367 4.74 12.68 23.95
C SER A 367 5.17 11.33 24.53
N LYS A 368 5.63 11.37 25.78
CA LYS A 368 5.98 10.20 26.62
C LYS A 368 4.86 9.15 26.74
N LYS A 369 3.71 9.34 26.08
CA LYS A 369 2.55 8.45 26.06
C LYS A 369 2.82 7.08 25.40
N VAL A 370 3.73 7.00 24.42
CA VAL A 370 3.97 5.72 23.70
C VAL A 370 5.19 4.96 24.23
N ARG A 371 6.21 5.64 24.78
CA ARG A 371 7.45 4.99 25.27
C ARG A 371 7.32 4.35 26.66
N LYS A 372 6.25 4.61 27.43
CA LYS A 372 6.03 3.99 28.76
C LYS A 372 4.54 3.86 29.11
N ILE A 373 3.97 2.67 28.94
CA ILE A 373 2.81 2.22 29.74
C ILE A 373 3.35 1.00 30.50
N PRO A 374 3.51 1.08 31.85
CA PRO A 374 2.38 1.31 32.75
C PRO A 374 2.64 2.18 34.00
N ALA A 375 1.62 2.93 34.43
CA ALA A 375 1.13 3.00 35.82
C ALA A 375 -0.13 3.87 35.88
N ALA A 376 -1.24 3.26 36.30
CA ALA A 376 -2.51 3.86 36.73
C ALA A 376 -3.21 4.85 35.77
N ALA A 377 -4.40 4.45 35.28
CA ALA A 377 -5.54 5.30 34.93
C ALA A 377 -5.23 6.80 34.80
N ALA A 378 -4.64 7.21 33.68
CA ALA A 378 -4.46 8.63 33.39
C ALA A 378 -5.76 9.16 32.78
N ASN A 379 -6.56 9.79 33.64
CA ASN A 379 -7.71 10.62 33.28
C ASN A 379 -7.40 11.45 32.03
N VAL A 380 -8.12 11.17 30.94
CA VAL A 380 -8.01 11.90 29.69
C VAL A 380 -8.75 13.23 29.87
N ASN A 381 -8.01 14.28 30.22
CA ASN A 381 -8.46 15.63 29.91
C ASN A 381 -8.41 15.79 28.39
N GLU A 382 -9.58 15.94 27.77
CA GLU A 382 -9.77 16.19 26.34
C GLU A 382 -9.16 17.55 25.95
N SER A 383 -7.94 17.52 25.43
CA SER A 383 -7.38 18.66 24.69
C SER A 383 -8.07 18.74 23.32
N LYS A 384 -8.69 19.89 23.02
CA LYS A 384 -9.47 20.22 21.81
C LYS A 384 -8.69 20.23 20.47
N GLU A 385 -7.43 19.82 20.44
CA GLU A 385 -6.68 19.74 19.19
C GLU A 385 -6.90 18.37 18.52
N PRO A 386 -7.19 18.32 17.21
CA PRO A 386 -7.36 17.05 16.52
C PRO A 386 -6.06 16.25 16.57
N LEU A 387 -6.12 15.03 17.11
CA LEU A 387 -5.00 14.10 17.14
C LEU A 387 -4.44 13.91 15.72
N ILE A 388 -3.18 14.30 15.52
CA ILE A 388 -2.46 14.03 14.27
C ILE A 388 -2.38 12.52 14.09
N ASP A 389 -2.87 12.02 12.96
CA ASP A 389 -2.94 10.60 12.67
C ASP A 389 -1.58 10.03 12.23
N PRO A 390 -1.29 8.77 12.60
CA PRO A 390 -0.13 8.08 12.08
C PRO A 390 -0.29 7.89 10.57
N THR A 391 0.80 8.10 9.83
CA THR A 391 0.79 8.08 8.37
C THR A 391 2.03 7.35 7.86
N LEU A 392 1.83 6.40 6.97
CA LEU A 392 2.89 5.76 6.22
C LEU A 392 2.95 6.40 4.83
N LEU A 393 4.08 7.01 4.51
CA LEU A 393 4.39 7.49 3.18
C LEU A 393 5.08 6.40 2.38
N CYS A 394 4.68 6.19 1.14
CA CYS A 394 5.33 5.22 0.27
C CYS A 394 5.46 5.69 -1.19
N CYS A 395 6.47 5.19 -1.88
CA CYS A 395 6.56 5.24 -3.34
C CYS A 395 6.32 3.84 -3.94
N ALA A 396 5.99 3.78 -5.22
CA ALA A 396 5.71 2.53 -5.93
C ALA A 396 6.50 2.42 -7.24
N PHE A 397 6.69 1.20 -7.70
CA PHE A 397 7.48 0.87 -8.88
C PHE A 397 6.95 1.58 -10.14
N LYS A 398 7.81 2.39 -10.78
CA LYS A 398 7.49 3.19 -11.98
C LYS A 398 6.34 4.20 -11.80
N LYS A 399 6.07 4.63 -10.56
CA LYS A 399 4.99 5.59 -10.29
C LYS A 399 5.55 6.98 -10.02
N HIS A 400 4.96 7.96 -10.67
CA HIS A 400 5.30 9.38 -10.59
C HIS A 400 4.58 10.03 -9.41
N ARG A 401 4.42 9.30 -8.29
CA ARG A 401 3.61 9.76 -7.17
C ARG A 401 4.03 9.11 -5.85
N ILE A 402 3.72 9.81 -4.77
CA ILE A 402 3.75 9.29 -3.41
C ILE A 402 2.34 8.93 -2.96
N TYR A 403 2.22 7.95 -2.08
CA TYR A 403 0.96 7.46 -1.54
C TYR A 403 0.98 7.52 -0.02
N LEU A 404 -0.16 7.87 0.58
CA LEU A 404 -0.31 8.01 2.02
C LEU A 404 -1.29 6.97 2.53
N PHE A 405 -0.84 6.11 3.43
CA PHE A 405 -1.71 5.27 4.23
C PHE A 405 -1.85 5.87 5.61
N SER A 406 -3.09 6.10 6.05
CA SER A 406 -3.38 6.53 7.41
C SER A 406 -4.31 5.54 8.11
N ARG A 407 -5.06 6.00 9.10
CA ARG A 407 -6.17 5.24 9.68
C ARG A 407 -7.49 5.46 8.95
N ARG A 408 -7.54 6.44 8.04
CA ARG A 408 -8.73 6.80 7.27
C ARG A 408 -8.67 6.14 5.90
N GLU A 409 -9.77 5.51 5.52
CA GLU A 409 -9.98 5.15 4.12
C GLU A 409 -10.18 6.43 3.30
N PRO A 410 -9.86 6.43 1.99
CA PRO A 410 -10.09 7.59 1.13
C PRO A 410 -11.56 8.01 1.17
N GLU A 411 -11.81 9.31 1.35
CA GLU A 411 -13.15 9.90 1.28
C GLU A 411 -13.65 9.90 -0.18
N GLU A 412 -14.93 9.62 -0.40
CA GLU A 412 -15.55 9.75 -1.71
C GLU A 412 -15.68 11.24 -2.06
N PRO A 413 -15.07 11.72 -3.16
CA PRO A 413 -15.18 13.12 -3.53
C PRO A 413 -16.64 13.49 -3.87
N GLU A 414 -17.14 14.61 -3.34
CA GLU A 414 -18.39 15.21 -3.84
C GLU A 414 -18.26 15.74 -5.28
N ASP A 415 -17.03 15.96 -5.75
CA ASP A 415 -16.68 16.54 -7.04
C ASP A 415 -15.67 15.64 -7.77
N ALA A 416 -16.00 15.19 -8.99
CA ALA A 416 -15.19 14.28 -9.81
C ALA A 416 -13.77 14.79 -10.09
N THR A 417 -13.53 16.09 -9.91
CA THR A 417 -12.21 16.74 -10.07
C THR A 417 -11.29 16.61 -8.85
N LYS A 418 -11.82 16.19 -7.69
CA LYS A 418 -11.10 16.08 -6.41
C LYS A 418 -10.93 14.63 -5.96
N GLY A 419 -10.46 13.77 -6.86
CA GLY A 419 -10.15 12.36 -6.57
C GLY A 419 -9.11 12.17 -5.46
N ARG A 420 -8.98 10.92 -4.99
CA ARG A 420 -7.90 10.49 -4.07
C ARG A 420 -6.49 10.76 -4.62
N ASP A 421 -6.38 10.85 -5.95
CA ASP A 421 -5.14 11.16 -6.67
C ASP A 421 -5.07 12.66 -6.97
N VAL A 422 -4.12 13.34 -6.33
CA VAL A 422 -3.95 14.78 -6.44
C VAL A 422 -2.97 15.11 -7.56
N PHE A 423 -3.48 15.70 -8.64
CA PHE A 423 -2.71 16.18 -9.79
C PHE A 423 -2.16 17.59 -9.56
N ASN A 424 -1.24 17.73 -8.61
CA ASN A 424 -0.57 19.01 -8.30
C ASN A 424 0.55 19.37 -9.30
N GLU A 425 0.85 18.50 -10.25
CA GLU A 425 1.75 18.75 -11.38
C GLU A 425 1.11 18.28 -12.68
N LYS A 426 1.53 18.88 -13.81
CA LYS A 426 1.07 18.44 -15.13
C LYS A 426 1.57 17.01 -15.34
N PRO A 427 0.69 16.01 -15.59
CA PRO A 427 1.13 14.64 -15.77
C PRO A 427 2.09 14.54 -16.97
N PRO A 428 3.05 13.59 -16.95
CA PRO A 428 3.87 13.26 -18.12
C PRO A 428 2.99 12.88 -19.32
N ALA A 429 3.48 13.02 -20.55
CA ALA A 429 2.69 12.67 -21.75
C ALA A 429 2.17 11.22 -21.73
N ASP A 430 2.97 10.29 -21.18
CA ASP A 430 2.66 8.87 -21.07
C ASP A 430 1.54 8.61 -20.05
N GLU A 431 1.46 9.42 -18.99
CA GLU A 431 0.40 9.36 -18.00
C GLU A 431 -0.81 10.21 -18.42
N LEU A 432 -0.65 11.26 -19.23
CA LEU A 432 -1.74 11.95 -19.93
C LEU A 432 -2.41 11.02 -20.94
N LEU A 433 -1.63 10.16 -21.61
CA LEU A 433 -2.14 9.06 -22.41
C LEU A 433 -2.87 8.06 -21.50
N ALA A 434 -2.26 7.64 -20.39
CA ALA A 434 -2.92 6.77 -19.41
C ALA A 434 -4.19 7.38 -18.77
N VAL A 435 -4.27 8.72 -18.61
CA VAL A 435 -5.41 9.48 -18.06
C VAL A 435 -6.46 9.74 -19.14
N SER A 436 -6.05 9.96 -20.39
CA SER A 436 -6.96 9.91 -21.55
C SER A 436 -7.49 8.48 -21.78
N ASP A 437 -6.72 7.49 -21.34
CA ASP A 437 -7.08 6.09 -21.22
C ASP A 437 -7.76 5.77 -19.88
N ILE A 438 -7.85 6.64 -18.87
CA ILE A 438 -8.79 6.43 -17.74
C ILE A 438 -10.24 6.52 -18.27
N GLY A 439 -10.43 7.22 -19.39
CA GLY A 439 -11.67 7.15 -20.17
C GLY A 439 -11.78 5.98 -21.16
N LYS A 440 -10.76 5.11 -21.31
CA LYS A 440 -10.74 4.02 -22.32
C LYS A 440 -10.11 2.67 -21.88
N ALA A 441 -9.50 2.57 -20.70
CA ALA A 441 -8.67 1.46 -20.26
C ALA A 441 -9.07 0.95 -18.85
N VAL A 442 -10.37 0.97 -18.56
CA VAL A 442 -11.00 -0.14 -17.83
C VAL A 442 -11.47 -1.16 -18.87
N THR A 443 -10.52 -1.74 -19.60
CA THR A 443 -10.75 -2.95 -20.39
C THR A 443 -9.89 -4.08 -19.80
N THR A 444 -10.17 -4.41 -18.55
CA THR A 444 -10.36 -5.85 -18.29
C THR A 444 -11.49 -6.22 -19.23
N SER A 445 -11.23 -6.92 -20.34
CA SER A 445 -12.22 -7.16 -21.42
C SER A 445 -13.58 -7.50 -20.81
N LEU A 446 -14.45 -6.50 -20.69
CA LEU A 446 -15.74 -6.67 -20.07
C LEU A 446 -16.51 -7.64 -20.97
N PRO A 447 -17.26 -8.59 -20.40
CA PRO A 447 -17.92 -9.60 -21.23
C PRO A 447 -18.85 -8.98 -22.27
N ASP A 448 -18.68 -9.37 -23.53
CA ASP A 448 -19.54 -8.93 -24.62
C ASP A 448 -20.86 -9.70 -24.68
N ASN A 449 -21.00 -10.79 -23.91
CA ASN A 449 -22.16 -11.67 -23.97
C ASN A 449 -22.58 -12.13 -22.57
N VAL A 450 -23.89 -12.26 -22.36
CA VAL A 450 -24.53 -12.78 -21.15
C VAL A 450 -25.74 -13.62 -21.52
N ILE A 451 -26.03 -14.65 -20.73
CA ILE A 451 -27.22 -15.50 -20.87
C ILE A 451 -28.01 -15.39 -19.56
N LEU A 452 -29.23 -14.85 -19.64
CA LEU A 452 -30.20 -14.88 -18.55
C LEU A 452 -30.98 -16.18 -18.63
N HIS A 453 -30.86 -17.05 -17.63
CA HIS A 453 -31.70 -18.24 -17.53
C HIS A 453 -32.98 -17.84 -16.81
N THR A 454 -34.13 -17.87 -17.48
CA THR A 454 -35.42 -17.48 -16.88
C THR A 454 -36.35 -18.68 -16.71
N THR A 455 -37.42 -18.51 -15.93
CA THR A 455 -38.48 -19.53 -15.80
C THR A 455 -39.21 -19.85 -17.11
N MET A 456 -39.05 -19.01 -18.14
CA MET A 456 -39.68 -19.19 -19.46
C MET A 456 -38.68 -19.55 -20.57
N GLY A 457 -37.39 -19.71 -20.25
CA GLY A 457 -36.32 -20.02 -21.20
C GLY A 457 -35.14 -19.07 -21.11
N ASP A 458 -34.17 -19.26 -22.00
CA ASP A 458 -32.90 -18.51 -21.98
C ASP A 458 -32.95 -17.27 -22.89
N ILE A 459 -32.45 -16.14 -22.39
CA ILE A 459 -32.31 -14.89 -23.14
C ILE A 459 -30.82 -14.61 -23.29
N HIS A 460 -30.30 -14.68 -24.51
CA HIS A 460 -28.92 -14.35 -24.82
C HIS A 460 -28.81 -12.87 -25.21
N MET A 461 -27.94 -12.15 -24.53
CA MET A 461 -27.72 -10.72 -24.74
C MET A 461 -26.28 -10.46 -25.14
N ARG A 462 -26.10 -9.61 -26.16
CA ARG A 462 -24.81 -8.98 -26.47
C ARG A 462 -24.74 -7.64 -25.74
N LEU A 463 -23.63 -7.36 -25.09
CA LEU A 463 -23.35 -6.13 -24.36
C LEU A 463 -22.44 -5.19 -25.16
N TYR A 464 -22.38 -3.92 -24.76
CA TYR A 464 -21.63 -2.86 -25.44
C TYR A 464 -20.56 -2.23 -24.52
N PRO A 465 -19.54 -2.98 -24.07
CA PRO A 465 -18.59 -2.49 -23.07
C PRO A 465 -17.70 -1.35 -23.56
N GLU A 466 -17.51 -1.18 -24.87
CA GLU A 466 -16.72 -0.07 -25.41
C GLU A 466 -17.49 1.25 -25.31
N GLU A 467 -18.80 1.22 -25.56
CA GLU A 467 -19.66 2.41 -25.58
C GLU A 467 -20.24 2.78 -24.21
N CYS A 468 -20.45 1.79 -23.32
CA CYS A 468 -21.02 1.97 -21.98
C CYS A 468 -20.30 1.10 -20.92
N PRO A 469 -19.00 1.35 -20.70
CA PRO A 469 -18.15 0.53 -19.84
C PRO A 469 -18.67 0.44 -18.40
N ARG A 470 -19.16 1.54 -17.80
CA ARG A 470 -19.63 1.51 -16.40
C ARG A 470 -20.92 0.70 -16.27
N THR A 471 -21.85 0.87 -17.21
CA THR A 471 -23.12 0.14 -17.21
C THR A 471 -22.89 -1.35 -17.39
N VAL A 472 -21.99 -1.74 -18.30
CA VAL A 472 -21.64 -3.15 -18.51
C VAL A 472 -20.86 -3.72 -17.32
N GLU A 473 -19.96 -2.97 -16.69
CA GLU A 473 -19.27 -3.37 -15.46
C GLU A 473 -20.26 -3.61 -14.32
N ASN A 474 -21.18 -2.67 -14.09
CA ASN A 474 -22.24 -2.77 -13.10
C ASN A 474 -23.09 -4.04 -13.32
N PHE A 475 -23.62 -4.18 -14.53
CA PHE A 475 -24.48 -5.30 -14.90
C PHE A 475 -23.75 -6.65 -14.76
N THR A 476 -22.56 -6.79 -15.36
CA THR A 476 -21.82 -8.05 -15.35
C THR A 476 -21.29 -8.42 -13.96
N THR A 477 -20.95 -7.45 -13.12
CA THR A 477 -20.53 -7.69 -11.74
C THR A 477 -21.71 -8.12 -10.86
N HIS A 478 -22.88 -7.50 -11.00
CA HIS A 478 -24.11 -8.01 -10.37
C HIS A 478 -24.42 -9.45 -10.81
N CYS A 479 -24.25 -9.77 -12.11
CA CYS A 479 -24.41 -11.13 -12.61
C CYS A 479 -23.43 -12.11 -11.94
N ARG A 480 -22.14 -11.77 -11.83
CA ARG A 480 -21.13 -12.63 -11.19
C ARG A 480 -21.38 -12.85 -9.69
N ASN A 481 -21.93 -11.83 -9.02
CA ASN A 481 -22.26 -11.89 -7.60
C ASN A 481 -23.56 -12.65 -7.32
N GLY A 482 -24.26 -13.15 -8.35
CA GLY A 482 -25.58 -13.79 -8.20
C GLY A 482 -26.67 -12.83 -7.76
N TYR A 483 -26.48 -11.51 -7.95
CA TYR A 483 -27.42 -10.49 -7.48
C TYR A 483 -28.78 -10.57 -8.18
N TYR A 484 -28.79 -10.95 -9.46
CA TYR A 484 -30.00 -11.12 -10.24
C TYR A 484 -30.69 -12.48 -10.03
N ASP A 485 -30.09 -13.37 -9.25
CA ASP A 485 -30.62 -14.72 -9.04
C ASP A 485 -31.95 -14.67 -8.28
N ASN A 486 -32.96 -15.34 -8.83
CA ASN A 486 -34.35 -15.38 -8.37
C ASN A 486 -35.13 -14.05 -8.41
N LEU A 487 -34.60 -13.00 -9.05
CA LEU A 487 -35.33 -11.75 -9.20
C LEU A 487 -36.47 -11.87 -10.21
N ILE A 488 -37.59 -11.20 -9.92
CA ILE A 488 -38.79 -11.22 -10.76
C ILE A 488 -38.74 -10.15 -11.86
N PHE A 489 -39.46 -10.39 -12.96
CA PHE A 489 -39.91 -9.33 -13.85
C PHE A 489 -41.10 -8.63 -13.21
N HIS A 490 -40.82 -7.61 -12.39
CA HIS A 490 -41.83 -6.95 -11.57
C HIS A 490 -42.75 -6.02 -12.37
N ARG A 491 -42.39 -5.68 -13.60
CA ARG A 491 -43.20 -4.83 -14.48
C ARG A 491 -43.09 -5.28 -15.95
N VAL A 492 -44.22 -5.56 -16.57
CA VAL A 492 -44.34 -6.11 -17.93
C VAL A 492 -45.45 -5.36 -18.67
N ILE A 493 -45.08 -4.57 -19.69
CA ILE A 493 -46.03 -3.77 -20.46
C ILE A 493 -46.06 -4.26 -21.91
N LYS A 494 -47.21 -4.81 -22.31
CA LYS A 494 -47.44 -5.31 -23.66
C LYS A 494 -47.31 -4.19 -24.70
N GLY A 495 -46.52 -4.45 -25.74
CA GLY A 495 -46.19 -3.50 -26.80
C GLY A 495 -45.17 -2.44 -26.37
N PHE A 496 -44.44 -2.66 -25.28
CA PHE A 496 -43.47 -1.68 -24.78
C PHE A 496 -42.17 -2.34 -24.28
N MET A 497 -42.16 -2.92 -23.07
CA MET A 497 -40.95 -3.47 -22.45
C MET A 497 -41.26 -4.45 -21.30
N ILE A 498 -40.25 -5.25 -20.94
CA ILE A 498 -40.22 -6.08 -19.73
C ILE A 498 -39.09 -5.58 -18.82
N GLN A 499 -39.37 -5.34 -17.54
CA GLN A 499 -38.44 -4.73 -16.58
C GLN A 499 -38.19 -5.65 -15.38
N THR A 500 -36.94 -5.67 -14.92
CA THR A 500 -36.44 -6.50 -13.82
C THR A 500 -35.25 -5.83 -13.12
N GLY A 501 -34.54 -6.56 -12.26
CA GLY A 501 -33.33 -6.09 -11.58
C GLY A 501 -33.57 -5.34 -10.26
N ASP A 502 -34.78 -5.46 -9.71
CA ASP A 502 -35.14 -4.94 -8.38
C ASP A 502 -35.24 -6.10 -7.36
N PRO A 503 -34.42 -6.14 -6.30
CA PRO A 503 -34.51 -7.11 -5.21
C PRO A 503 -35.83 -7.09 -4.42
N LEU A 504 -36.50 -5.93 -4.33
CA LEU A 504 -37.78 -5.80 -3.63
C LEU A 504 -38.95 -6.26 -4.50
N GLY A 505 -38.79 -6.19 -5.83
CA GLY A 505 -39.79 -6.61 -6.80
C GLY A 505 -41.03 -5.71 -6.86
N ASP A 506 -40.88 -4.43 -6.48
CA ASP A 506 -41.94 -3.41 -6.50
C ASP A 506 -41.56 -2.17 -7.35
N GLY A 507 -40.37 -2.16 -7.93
CA GLY A 507 -39.83 -1.10 -8.77
C GLY A 507 -39.10 0.01 -8.00
N THR A 508 -39.06 -0.03 -6.67
CA THR A 508 -38.45 1.02 -5.83
C THR A 508 -37.06 0.67 -5.33
N GLY A 509 -36.68 -0.60 -5.37
CA GLY A 509 -35.41 -1.08 -4.87
C GLY A 509 -34.33 -1.24 -5.95
N GLY A 510 -33.18 -1.73 -5.51
CA GLY A 510 -32.03 -1.98 -6.36
C GLY A 510 -30.98 -0.87 -6.30
N GLN A 511 -29.73 -1.27 -6.16
CA GLN A 511 -28.58 -0.37 -6.08
C GLN A 511 -27.49 -0.88 -7.02
N SER A 512 -26.67 0.01 -7.55
CA SER A 512 -25.51 -0.39 -8.33
C SER A 512 -24.49 -1.17 -7.48
N ILE A 513 -23.50 -1.76 -8.12
CA ILE A 513 -22.38 -2.43 -7.44
C ILE A 513 -21.55 -1.47 -6.56
N TRP A 514 -21.73 -0.17 -6.75
CA TRP A 514 -21.08 0.88 -5.97
C TRP A 514 -21.96 1.38 -4.81
N GLY A 515 -23.13 0.79 -4.56
CA GLY A 515 -24.02 1.14 -3.45
C GLY A 515 -24.74 2.49 -3.58
N ARG A 516 -24.64 3.15 -4.75
CA ARG A 516 -25.31 4.42 -5.07
C ARG A 516 -25.75 4.45 -6.53
N GLU A 517 -26.52 5.46 -6.92
CA GLU A 517 -26.86 5.66 -8.33
C GLU A 517 -25.62 6.10 -9.16
N PHE A 518 -25.62 5.83 -10.47
CA PHE A 518 -24.53 6.23 -11.38
C PHE A 518 -25.03 6.89 -12.68
N GLU A 519 -24.12 7.58 -13.37
CA GLU A 519 -24.43 8.40 -14.54
C GLU A 519 -24.91 7.61 -15.77
N ASP A 520 -25.57 8.32 -16.69
CA ASP A 520 -25.99 7.77 -17.98
C ASP A 520 -24.84 7.76 -19.02
N GLU A 521 -24.74 6.68 -19.79
CA GLU A 521 -23.74 6.51 -20.86
C GLU A 521 -24.41 6.52 -22.24
N PHE A 522 -24.67 7.71 -22.79
CA PHE A 522 -25.29 7.84 -24.10
C PHE A 522 -24.25 7.83 -25.23
N HIS A 523 -24.38 6.88 -26.15
CA HIS A 523 -23.51 6.78 -27.33
C HIS A 523 -24.29 6.95 -28.63
N LYS A 524 -23.74 7.65 -29.64
CA LYS A 524 -24.47 8.01 -30.88
C LYS A 524 -24.97 6.81 -31.70
N SER A 525 -24.25 5.68 -31.64
CA SER A 525 -24.63 4.44 -32.34
C SER A 525 -25.68 3.61 -31.60
N LEU A 526 -25.94 3.89 -30.32
CA LEU A 526 -26.82 3.09 -29.48
C LEU A 526 -28.16 3.80 -29.32
N ARG A 527 -29.21 3.24 -29.90
CA ARG A 527 -30.56 3.83 -29.97
C ARG A 527 -31.60 2.75 -29.74
N HIS A 528 -32.78 3.15 -29.28
CA HIS A 528 -33.96 2.29 -29.17
C HIS A 528 -34.71 2.20 -30.52
N ASP A 529 -33.96 2.01 -31.61
CA ASP A 529 -34.42 2.05 -33.00
C ASP A 529 -35.16 0.77 -33.46
N ARG A 530 -35.09 -0.29 -32.67
CA ARG A 530 -35.67 -1.62 -32.96
C ARG A 530 -35.93 -2.38 -31.66
N PRO A 531 -36.80 -3.41 -31.69
CA PRO A 531 -37.14 -4.21 -30.52
C PRO A 531 -35.94 -4.98 -29.96
N PHE A 532 -36.09 -5.46 -28.73
CA PHE A 532 -35.12 -6.25 -27.97
C PHE A 532 -33.83 -5.51 -27.59
N THR A 533 -33.94 -4.19 -27.41
CA THR A 533 -32.87 -3.35 -26.89
C THR A 533 -32.89 -3.42 -25.37
N VAL A 534 -31.71 -3.59 -24.75
CA VAL A 534 -31.53 -3.68 -23.30
C VAL A 534 -31.02 -2.34 -22.79
N SER A 535 -31.71 -1.78 -21.80
CA SER A 535 -31.45 -0.42 -21.33
C SER A 535 -31.68 -0.31 -19.82
N MET A 536 -30.96 0.60 -19.16
CA MET A 536 -31.08 0.82 -17.72
C MET A 536 -32.44 1.46 -17.36
N ALA A 537 -33.07 0.97 -16.30
CA ALA A 537 -34.23 1.62 -15.71
C ALA A 537 -33.75 2.63 -14.66
N ASN A 538 -34.01 3.90 -14.89
CA ASN A 538 -33.62 5.01 -14.03
C ASN A 538 -34.87 5.83 -13.62
N ALA A 539 -34.78 6.55 -12.51
CA ALA A 539 -35.84 7.43 -11.99
C ALA A 539 -35.69 8.89 -12.48
N GLY A 540 -34.81 9.12 -13.44
CA GLY A 540 -34.38 10.43 -13.92
C GLY A 540 -32.94 10.39 -14.43
N PRO A 541 -32.42 11.50 -14.98
CA PRO A 541 -31.05 11.57 -15.47
C PRO A 541 -30.03 11.18 -14.39
N ASN A 542 -29.08 10.31 -14.73
CA ASN A 542 -27.98 9.86 -13.87
C ASN A 542 -28.40 9.12 -12.59
N THR A 543 -29.54 8.43 -12.63
CA THR A 543 -30.07 7.66 -11.48
C THR A 543 -30.03 6.14 -11.73
N ASN A 544 -29.00 5.64 -12.43
CA ASN A 544 -28.90 4.22 -12.76
C ASN A 544 -28.56 3.39 -11.51
N GLY A 545 -29.31 2.30 -11.27
CA GLY A 545 -29.09 1.38 -10.15
C GLY A 545 -28.78 -0.04 -10.63
N SER A 546 -29.55 -1.03 -10.19
CA SER A 546 -29.47 -2.41 -10.71
C SER A 546 -30.58 -2.77 -11.70
N GLN A 547 -31.63 -1.96 -11.80
CA GLN A 547 -32.80 -2.25 -12.62
C GLN A 547 -32.51 -2.01 -14.11
N PHE A 548 -33.06 -2.87 -14.96
CA PHE A 548 -32.98 -2.74 -16.42
C PHE A 548 -34.25 -3.27 -17.08
N PHE A 549 -34.47 -2.88 -18.34
CA PHE A 549 -35.57 -3.35 -19.14
C PHE A 549 -35.13 -3.80 -20.54
N ILE A 550 -35.94 -4.67 -21.14
CA ILE A 550 -35.80 -5.14 -22.52
C ILE A 550 -37.03 -4.66 -23.30
N THR A 551 -36.82 -3.88 -24.37
CA THR A 551 -37.93 -3.40 -25.20
C THR A 551 -38.51 -4.51 -26.09
N THR A 552 -39.79 -4.46 -26.38
CA THR A 552 -40.46 -5.40 -27.31
C THR A 552 -40.85 -4.77 -28.64
N VAL A 553 -40.74 -3.43 -28.73
CA VAL A 553 -40.92 -2.60 -29.93
C VAL A 553 -39.79 -1.56 -30.02
N ALA A 554 -39.73 -0.81 -31.12
CA ALA A 554 -38.87 0.39 -31.19
C ALA A 554 -39.44 1.50 -30.29
N THR A 555 -38.59 2.13 -29.48
CA THR A 555 -39.00 3.16 -28.52
C THR A 555 -38.09 4.41 -28.57
N PRO A 556 -38.01 5.14 -29.70
CA PRO A 556 -37.04 6.24 -29.88
C PRO A 556 -37.19 7.39 -28.87
N TRP A 557 -38.36 7.54 -28.23
CA TRP A 557 -38.59 8.56 -27.20
C TRP A 557 -37.83 8.33 -25.89
N LEU A 558 -37.18 7.16 -25.74
CA LEU A 558 -36.27 6.81 -24.65
C LEU A 558 -34.80 7.14 -24.96
N ASP A 559 -34.48 7.53 -26.20
CA ASP A 559 -33.12 7.86 -26.60
C ASP A 559 -32.59 9.07 -25.82
N ASN A 560 -31.36 8.95 -25.33
CA ASN A 560 -30.71 9.92 -24.44
C ASN A 560 -31.48 10.20 -23.14
N LYS A 561 -32.34 9.25 -22.71
CA LYS A 561 -32.97 9.23 -21.37
C LYS A 561 -32.61 7.97 -20.59
N HIS A 562 -32.45 6.86 -21.29
CA HIS A 562 -32.05 5.58 -20.71
C HIS A 562 -30.82 5.03 -21.43
N THR A 563 -29.85 4.54 -20.66
CA THR A 563 -28.58 4.04 -21.18
C THR A 563 -28.78 2.69 -21.85
N VAL A 564 -28.63 2.64 -23.17
CA VAL A 564 -28.65 1.40 -23.96
C VAL A 564 -27.32 0.69 -23.81
N PHE A 565 -27.30 -0.48 -23.17
CA PHE A 565 -26.05 -1.20 -22.88
C PHE A 565 -25.98 -2.61 -23.46
N GLY A 566 -27.04 -3.07 -24.12
CA GLY A 566 -27.02 -4.36 -24.79
C GLY A 566 -28.21 -4.60 -25.69
N ARG A 567 -28.25 -5.79 -26.26
CA ARG A 567 -29.32 -6.25 -27.15
C ARG A 567 -29.49 -7.75 -27.06
N VAL A 568 -30.73 -8.23 -27.09
CA VAL A 568 -31.00 -9.66 -27.20
C VAL A 568 -30.61 -10.15 -28.59
N VAL A 569 -29.83 -11.23 -28.64
CA VAL A 569 -29.34 -11.87 -29.87
C VAL A 569 -29.93 -13.27 -30.08
N LYS A 570 -30.41 -13.93 -29.02
CA LYS A 570 -31.22 -15.18 -29.07
C LYS A 570 -32.21 -15.19 -27.91
N GLY A 571 -33.33 -15.88 -28.06
CA GLY A 571 -34.41 -15.90 -27.06
C GLY A 571 -35.42 -14.76 -27.19
N MET A 572 -35.56 -14.17 -28.39
CA MET A 572 -36.57 -13.13 -28.66
C MET A 572 -38.01 -13.64 -28.46
N ASP A 573 -38.23 -14.90 -28.77
CA ASP A 573 -39.48 -15.62 -28.50
C ASP A 573 -39.77 -15.75 -27.01
N VAL A 574 -38.73 -15.95 -26.18
CA VAL A 574 -38.83 -15.93 -24.70
C VAL A 574 -39.23 -14.55 -24.22
N VAL A 575 -38.56 -13.48 -24.68
CA VAL A 575 -38.93 -12.08 -24.33
C VAL A 575 -40.39 -11.79 -24.69
N GLN A 576 -40.84 -12.20 -25.88
CA GLN A 576 -42.23 -12.05 -26.31
C GLN A 576 -43.22 -12.92 -25.53
N ALA A 577 -42.79 -14.09 -25.04
CA ALA A 577 -43.61 -14.94 -24.19
C ALA A 577 -43.80 -14.30 -22.80
N ILE A 578 -42.73 -13.73 -22.23
CA ILE A 578 -42.79 -12.97 -20.98
C ILE A 578 -43.70 -11.74 -21.15
N GLU A 579 -43.60 -11.02 -22.27
CA GLU A 579 -44.48 -9.88 -22.56
C GLU A 579 -45.99 -10.24 -22.59
N LYS A 580 -46.33 -11.46 -23.00
CA LYS A 580 -47.73 -11.92 -23.17
C LYS A 580 -48.36 -12.47 -21.89
N VAL A 581 -47.62 -12.54 -20.79
CA VAL A 581 -48.17 -13.01 -19.51
C VAL A 581 -49.27 -12.06 -19.03
N LYS A 582 -50.25 -12.59 -18.31
CA LYS A 582 -51.32 -11.77 -17.74
C LYS A 582 -50.76 -10.93 -16.59
N THR A 583 -50.97 -9.62 -16.64
CA THR A 583 -50.55 -8.65 -15.61
C THR A 583 -51.74 -8.05 -14.88
N ASP A 584 -51.48 -7.51 -13.69
CA ASP A 584 -52.44 -6.75 -12.90
C ASP A 584 -52.54 -5.28 -13.35
N LYS A 585 -53.21 -4.44 -12.56
CA LYS A 585 -53.36 -3.00 -12.85
C LYS A 585 -52.07 -2.19 -12.72
N ALA A 586 -51.04 -2.73 -12.08
CA ALA A 586 -49.72 -2.11 -11.90
C ALA A 586 -48.69 -2.69 -12.89
N ASP A 587 -49.16 -3.38 -13.93
CA ASP A 587 -48.34 -4.07 -14.93
C ASP A 587 -47.47 -5.20 -14.34
N LYS A 588 -47.80 -5.72 -13.15
CA LYS A 588 -47.08 -6.82 -12.51
C LYS A 588 -47.69 -8.17 -12.93
N PRO A 589 -46.89 -9.16 -13.37
CA PRO A 589 -47.41 -10.49 -13.73
C PRO A 589 -48.15 -11.19 -12.58
N TYR A 590 -49.29 -11.83 -12.87
CA TYR A 590 -50.00 -12.64 -11.86
C TYR A 590 -49.23 -13.91 -11.46
N GLN A 591 -48.45 -14.44 -12.38
CA GLN A 591 -47.52 -15.53 -12.13
C GLN A 591 -46.11 -14.98 -12.30
N ASP A 592 -45.32 -15.07 -11.24
CA ASP A 592 -43.95 -14.58 -11.24
C ASP A 592 -43.13 -15.23 -12.35
N VAL A 593 -42.57 -14.40 -13.23
CA VAL A 593 -41.49 -14.77 -14.13
C VAL A 593 -40.19 -14.34 -13.46
N LYS A 594 -39.22 -15.25 -13.35
CA LYS A 594 -37.96 -15.01 -12.62
C LYS A 594 -36.73 -15.23 -13.50
N ILE A 595 -35.67 -14.50 -13.21
CA ILE A 595 -34.30 -14.87 -13.57
C ILE A 595 -33.86 -15.93 -12.55
N LEU A 596 -33.51 -17.12 -13.00
CA LEU A 596 -33.03 -18.21 -12.15
C LEU A 596 -31.58 -17.98 -11.77
N ASN A 597 -30.73 -17.73 -12.77
CA ASN A 597 -29.35 -17.31 -12.62
C ASN A 597 -28.86 -16.68 -13.93
N VAL A 598 -27.61 -16.20 -13.92
CA VAL A 598 -26.99 -15.57 -15.08
C VAL A 598 -25.64 -16.23 -15.40
N THR A 599 -25.46 -16.62 -16.67
CA THR A 599 -24.19 -17.16 -17.17
C THR A 599 -23.46 -16.11 -18.00
N ILE A 600 -22.18 -15.90 -17.71
CA ILE A 600 -21.28 -15.09 -18.54
C ILE A 600 -20.35 -16.06 -19.31
N PRO A 601 -20.55 -16.25 -20.62
CA PRO A 601 -19.67 -17.09 -21.45
C PRO A 601 -18.23 -16.57 -21.41
N LYS A 602 -17.28 -17.51 -21.46
CA LYS A 602 -15.84 -17.22 -21.49
C LYS A 602 -15.39 -16.52 -22.76
#